data_AF-A0A924BC56-F1
#
_entry.id   AF-A0A924BC56-F1
#
_cell.length_a   1.000
_cell.length_b   1.000
_cell.length_c   1.000
_cell.angle_alpha   90.00
_cell.angle_beta   90.00
_cell.angle_gamma   90.00
#
_symmetry.space_group_name_H-M   'P 1'
#
loop_
_entity.id
_entity.type
_entity.pdbx_description
1 polymer ?
#
loop_
_entity_poly.entity_id
_entity_poly.type
_entity_poly.pdbx_seq_one_letter_code
_entity_poly.pdbx_strand_id
1 'polypeptide(L)'
;WGFFNRLCAPEDVLAQAQAMARDLADGPNFANGITKTMLHQEWAMTIEQAIESEAQAQALCMLTEDFTRAYEAFVAKAKPRFEGN
;
A
#
# COMPACT_ATOMS: atom_id res chain seq x y z
N TRP A 1 0.44 17.87 -15.64
CA TRP A 1 -0.94 17.96 -15.11
C TRP A 1 -1.36 16.73 -14.29
N GLY A 2 -0.63 15.61 -14.26
CA GLY A 2 -0.74 14.60 -13.18
C GLY A 2 -2.08 13.89 -12.97
N PHE A 3 -3.09 14.12 -13.82
CA PHE A 3 -4.47 13.62 -13.63
C PHE A 3 -4.64 12.12 -13.89
N PHE A 4 -3.78 11.51 -14.70
CA PHE A 4 -3.92 10.11 -15.11
C PHE A 4 -2.69 9.31 -14.71
N ASN A 5 -2.92 8.17 -14.07
CA ASN A 5 -1.87 7.21 -13.72
C ASN A 5 -1.38 6.40 -14.94
N ARG A 6 -2.21 6.26 -15.98
CA ARG A 6 -1.90 5.49 -17.19
C ARG A 6 -2.75 5.90 -18.39
N LEU A 7 -2.23 5.69 -19.61
CA LEU A 7 -2.95 5.77 -20.88
C LEU A 7 -3.04 4.39 -21.52
N CYS A 8 -4.16 4.08 -22.16
CA CYS A 8 -4.40 2.81 -22.85
C CYS A 8 -5.36 2.99 -24.02
N ALA A 9 -5.40 1.99 -24.91
CA ALA A 9 -6.40 1.96 -25.99
C ALA A 9 -7.82 1.84 -25.40
N PRO A 10 -8.85 2.40 -26.05
CA PRO A 10 -10.22 2.39 -25.54
C PRO A 10 -10.75 0.99 -25.16
N GLU A 11 -10.39 -0.02 -25.94
CA GLU A 11 -10.75 -1.43 -25.75
C GLU A 11 -10.10 -2.05 -24.50
N ASP A 12 -8.98 -1.51 -24.03
CA ASP A 12 -8.21 -2.06 -22.92
C ASP A 12 -8.56 -1.44 -21.56
N VAL A 13 -9.31 -0.33 -21.54
CA VAL A 13 -9.55 0.49 -20.34
C VAL A 13 -10.05 -0.37 -19.17
N LEU A 14 -11.07 -1.20 -19.41
CA LEU A 14 -11.67 -2.02 -18.36
C LEU A 14 -10.69 -3.11 -17.87
N ALA A 15 -10.01 -3.78 -18.78
CA ALA A 15 -9.08 -4.86 -18.46
C ALA A 15 -7.92 -4.33 -17.60
N GLN A 16 -7.38 -3.16 -17.95
CA GLN A 16 -6.29 -2.53 -17.20
C GLN A 16 -6.75 -1.99 -15.83
N ALA A 17 -7.95 -1.40 -15.75
CA ALA A 17 -8.50 -0.96 -14.47
C ALA A 17 -8.72 -2.13 -13.51
N GLN A 18 -9.25 -3.25 -13.99
CA GLN A 18 -9.43 -4.46 -13.18
C GLN A 18 -8.10 -5.10 -12.78
N ALA A 19 -7.09 -5.08 -13.64
CA ALA A 19 -5.76 -5.55 -13.28
C ALA A 19 -5.18 -4.72 -12.13
N MET A 20 -5.26 -3.39 -12.21
CA MET A 20 -4.82 -2.50 -11.13
C MET A 20 -5.61 -2.73 -9.83
N ALA A 21 -6.93 -2.93 -9.92
CA ALA A 21 -7.75 -3.23 -8.74
C ALA A 21 -7.36 -4.55 -8.07
N ARG A 22 -7.05 -5.59 -8.87
CA ARG A 22 -6.56 -6.88 -8.35
C ARG A 22 -5.19 -6.74 -7.69
N ASP A 23 -4.25 -6.03 -8.32
CA ASP A 23 -2.92 -5.81 -7.74
C ASP A 23 -2.99 -5.12 -6.36
N LEU A 24 -3.94 -4.18 -6.18
CA LEU A 24 -4.18 -3.53 -4.89
C LEU A 24 -4.83 -4.48 -3.88
N ALA A 25 -5.82 -5.26 -4.29
CA ALA A 25 -6.56 -6.19 -3.43
C ALA A 25 -5.71 -7.37 -2.96
N ASP A 26 -4.80 -7.86 -3.80
CA ASP A 26 -3.84 -8.93 -3.51
C ASP A 26 -2.63 -8.42 -2.68
N GLY A 27 -2.54 -7.10 -2.47
CA GLY A 27 -1.51 -6.46 -1.68
C GLY A 27 -1.83 -6.43 -0.17
N PRO A 28 -0.96 -5.83 0.65
CA PRO A 28 -1.17 -5.69 2.09
C PRO A 28 -2.23 -4.62 2.37
N ASN A 29 -3.51 -5.03 2.37
CA ASN A 29 -4.66 -4.13 2.44
C ASN A 29 -4.62 -3.18 3.66
N PHE A 30 -4.22 -3.70 4.83
CA PHE A 30 -4.08 -2.89 6.03
C PHE A 30 -3.01 -1.80 5.86
N ALA A 31 -1.80 -2.17 5.42
CA ALA A 31 -0.71 -1.22 5.21
C ALA A 31 -1.07 -0.17 4.15
N ASN A 32 -1.69 -0.58 3.04
CA ASN A 32 -2.17 0.33 2.00
C ASN A 32 -3.18 1.36 2.57
N GLY A 33 -4.08 0.92 3.46
CA GLY A 33 -5.04 1.79 4.14
C GLY A 33 -4.37 2.80 5.07
N ILE A 34 -3.38 2.35 5.86
CA ILE A 34 -2.60 3.21 6.74
C ILE A 34 -1.81 4.25 5.92
N THR A 35 -1.11 3.84 4.86
CA THR A 35 -0.39 4.76 3.97
C THR A 35 -1.32 5.80 3.36
N LYS A 36 -2.49 5.39 2.86
CA LYS A 36 -3.48 6.34 2.32
C LYS A 36 -3.96 7.34 3.37
N THR A 37 -4.13 6.90 4.61
CA THR A 37 -4.53 7.76 5.73
C THR A 37 -3.44 8.80 6.04
N MET A 38 -2.18 8.36 6.10
CA MET A 38 -1.02 9.23 6.29
C MET A 38 -0.91 10.30 5.18
N LEU A 39 -1.05 9.91 3.91
CA LEU A 39 -1.04 10.85 2.77
C LEU A 39 -2.17 11.89 2.82
N HIS A 40 -3.32 11.55 3.40
CA HIS A 40 -4.39 12.53 3.60
C HIS A 40 -4.12 13.50 4.76
N GLN A 41 -3.41 13.05 5.78
CA GLN A 41 -3.11 13.85 6.98
C GLN A 41 -1.88 14.73 6.80
N GLU A 42 -0.90 14.30 5.99
CA GLU A 42 0.41 14.96 5.84
C GLU A 42 0.30 16.44 5.47
N TRP A 43 -0.77 16.82 4.73
CA TRP A 43 -1.00 18.21 4.30
C TRP A 43 -1.06 19.21 5.45
N ALA A 44 -1.49 18.77 6.64
CA ALA A 44 -1.65 19.59 7.83
C ALA A 44 -0.57 19.34 8.89
N MET A 45 0.42 18.48 8.61
CA MET A 45 1.45 18.09 9.57
C MET A 45 2.73 18.90 9.40
N THR A 46 3.43 19.18 10.50
CA THR A 46 4.85 19.55 10.44
C THR A 46 5.70 18.32 10.15
N ILE A 47 6.97 18.54 9.80
CA ILE A 47 7.91 17.44 9.54
C ILE A 47 8.06 16.55 10.77
N GLU A 48 8.16 17.14 11.97
CA GLU A 48 8.29 16.40 13.22
C GLU A 48 7.05 15.52 13.49
N GLN A 49 5.85 16.05 13.21
CA GLN A 49 4.60 15.31 13.35
C GLN A 49 4.50 14.17 12.34
N ALA A 50 4.96 14.39 11.10
CA ALA A 50 4.98 13.37 10.05
C ALA A 50 5.93 12.22 10.43
N ILE A 51 7.12 12.51 10.95
CA ILE A 51 8.09 11.50 11.42
C ILE A 51 7.51 10.65 12.55
N GLU A 52 6.91 11.29 13.57
CA GLU A 52 6.30 10.56 14.68
C GLU A 52 5.12 9.70 14.22
N SER A 53 4.27 10.26 13.35
CA SER A 53 3.10 9.55 12.82
C SER A 53 3.52 8.37 11.92
N GLU A 54 4.60 8.51 11.14
CA GLU A 54 5.19 7.40 10.39
C GLU A 54 5.70 6.29 11.31
N ALA A 55 6.41 6.63 12.40
CA ALA A 55 6.91 5.64 13.34
C ALA A 55 5.77 4.83 13.98
N GLN A 56 4.67 5.49 14.33
CA GLN A 56 3.46 4.82 14.84
C GLN A 56 2.78 3.95 13.77
N ALA A 57 2.64 4.47 12.55
CA ALA A 57 2.09 3.72 11.42
C ALA A 57 2.90 2.45 11.12
N GLN A 58 4.23 2.55 11.12
CA GLN A 58 5.13 1.41 10.94
C GLN A 58 4.97 0.39 12.07
N ALA A 59 4.94 0.82 13.32
CA ALA A 59 4.73 -0.06 14.47
C ALA A 59 3.38 -0.80 14.38
N LEU A 60 2.30 -0.11 13.99
CA LEU A 60 0.99 -0.73 13.77
C LEU A 60 1.02 -1.77 12.66
N CYS A 61 1.67 -1.46 11.53
CA CYS A 61 1.84 -2.41 10.43
C CYS A 61 2.66 -3.64 10.86
N MET A 62 3.67 -3.48 11.70
CA MET A 62 4.49 -4.59 12.21
C MET A 62 3.72 -5.56 13.12
N LEU A 63 2.58 -5.15 13.67
CA LEU A 63 1.71 -6.02 14.49
C LEU A 63 0.82 -6.95 13.64
N THR A 64 0.75 -6.74 12.33
CA THR A 64 -0.05 -7.57 11.40
C THR A 64 0.68 -8.85 11.02
N GLU A 65 -0.08 -9.91 10.71
CA GLU A 65 0.49 -11.16 10.21
C GLU A 65 1.15 -10.95 8.82
N ASP A 66 0.61 -10.05 8.01
CA ASP A 66 1.16 -9.67 6.71
C ASP A 66 2.58 -9.12 6.78
N PHE A 67 2.97 -8.46 7.88
CA PHE A 67 4.37 -8.08 8.10
C PHE A 67 5.27 -9.30 8.24
N THR A 68 4.82 -10.29 9.02
CA THR A 68 5.57 -11.54 9.21
C THR A 68 5.66 -12.33 7.89
N ARG A 69 4.55 -12.47 7.16
CA ARG A 69 4.52 -13.11 5.83
C ARG A 69 5.45 -12.42 4.85
N ALA A 70 5.46 -11.09 4.82
CA ALA A 70 6.36 -10.31 3.99
C ALA A 70 7.83 -10.56 4.34
N TYR A 71 8.15 -10.54 5.63
CA TYR A 71 9.51 -10.77 6.12
C TYR A 71 10.00 -12.17 5.78
N GLU A 72 9.21 -13.21 6.07
CA GLU A 72 9.55 -14.60 5.78
C GLU A 72 9.73 -14.84 4.27
N ALA A 73 8.81 -14.33 3.46
CA ALA A 73 8.91 -14.40 2.01
C ALA A 73 10.15 -13.68 1.48
N PHE A 74 10.47 -12.50 2.03
CA PHE A 74 11.67 -11.75 1.68
C PHE A 74 12.96 -12.53 1.99
N VAL A 75 13.08 -13.08 3.20
CA VAL A 75 14.23 -13.92 3.60
C VAL A 75 14.34 -15.16 2.70
N ALA A 76 13.21 -15.77 2.35
CA ALA A 76 13.14 -16.92 1.47
C ALA A 76 13.29 -16.60 -0.03
N LYS A 77 13.39 -15.31 -0.42
CA LYS A 77 13.35 -14.83 -1.81
C LYS A 77 12.12 -15.34 -2.59
N ALA A 78 11.00 -15.48 -1.88
CA ALA A 78 9.72 -15.89 -2.42
C ALA A 78 8.77 -14.69 -2.55
N LYS A 79 7.71 -14.84 -3.33
CA LYS A 79 6.65 -13.83 -3.41
C LYS A 79 5.73 -13.96 -2.17
N PRO A 80 5.51 -12.90 -1.38
CA PRO A 80 4.57 -12.93 -0.28
C PRO A 80 3.13 -13.10 -0.79
N ARG A 81 2.30 -13.73 0.02
CA ARG A 81 0.84 -13.76 -0.16
C ARG A 81 0.24 -13.01 1.02
N PHE A 82 -0.44 -11.91 0.72
CA PHE A 82 -1.07 -11.07 1.73
C PHE A 82 -2.51 -11.53 1.95
N GLU A 83 -2.96 -11.48 3.21
CA GLU A 83 -4.32 -11.84 3.61
C GLU A 83 -5.08 -10.66 4.22
N GLY A 84 -4.40 -9.52 4.45
CA GLY A 84 -4.99 -8.29 4.94
C GLY A 84 -5.14 -8.23 6.47
N ASN A 85 -4.46 -9.11 7.20
CA ASN A 85 -4.46 -9.19 8.67
C ASN A 85 -3.03 -9.24 9.24
#